data_AF-A0A357MHM0-F1
#
_entry.id   AF-A0A357MHM0-F1
#
_cell.length_a   1.000
_cell.length_b   1.000
_cell.length_c   1.000
_cell.angle_alpha   90.00
_cell.angle_beta   90.00
_cell.angle_gamma   90.00
#
_symmetry.space_group_name_H-M   'P 1'
#
loop_
_entity.id
_entity.type
_entity.pdbx_description
1 polymer ?
#
loop_
_entity_poly.entity_id
_entity_poly.type
_entity_poly.pdbx_seq_one_letter_code
_entity_poly.pdbx_strand_id
1 'polypeptide(L)'
;LPTTANYIVVSSLMAPVIVTVGAQSGLVVPLIAVHMFVFYFGILADDTPPVGLAAYAAAAISRGDPIKTGVQGFAYDIRTALLPFLFIFNTDLLLIDVGPLQAVFVFIISLIAMLLFAAATQGYFIAKSRKWETVMLLLIAFMLFRPGFFLDQIEPPYITESGAAGLELMQTVDEGEDLRLVIEGPDFDTGRVRPVTIEFPGVPGDAEAALSAQGLTVFEEEGRLVLEEPFPGTPQFETLGTEYDFYGDNPVVIARVQVPNERLPKEIFFIPALLLLAGIVMIQRPRATKPPF
;
A
#
# COMPACT_ATOMS: atom_id res chain seq x y z
N LEU A 1 -26.13 5.92 -1.64
CA LEU A 1 -26.33 4.91 -0.58
C LEU A 1 -25.77 5.49 0.72
N PRO A 2 -26.41 5.31 1.89
CA PRO A 2 -25.83 5.70 3.17
C PRO A 2 -24.45 5.03 3.39
N THR A 3 -23.55 5.67 4.12
CA THR A 3 -22.14 5.24 4.27
C THR A 3 -21.98 3.78 4.67
N THR A 4 -22.78 3.30 5.64
CA THR A 4 -22.75 1.90 6.08
C THR A 4 -23.11 0.93 4.95
N ALA A 5 -24.19 1.23 4.22
CA ALA A 5 -24.64 0.39 3.11
C ALA A 5 -23.64 0.45 1.93
N ASN A 6 -23.06 1.63 1.67
CA ASN A 6 -22.02 1.78 0.67
C ASN A 6 -20.80 0.92 1.02
N TYR A 7 -20.31 1.01 2.26
CA TYR A 7 -19.18 0.21 2.72
C TYR A 7 -19.42 -1.30 2.52
N ILE A 8 -20.57 -1.83 2.96
CA ILE A 8 -20.89 -3.27 2.80
C ILE A 8 -20.82 -3.71 1.33
N VAL A 9 -21.39 -2.91 0.42
CA VAL A 9 -21.39 -3.22 -1.02
C VAL A 9 -19.99 -3.12 -1.60
N VAL A 10 -19.26 -2.05 -1.33
CA VAL A 10 -17.91 -1.84 -1.90
C VAL A 10 -16.92 -2.85 -1.30
N SER A 11 -16.98 -3.14 0.00
CA SER A 11 -16.05 -4.08 0.63
C SER A 11 -16.27 -5.51 0.14
N SER A 12 -17.52 -5.94 -0.06
CA SER A 12 -17.81 -7.30 -0.55
C SER A 12 -17.40 -7.52 -2.01
N LEU A 13 -17.33 -6.46 -2.81
CA LEU A 13 -16.97 -6.55 -4.23
C LEU A 13 -15.50 -6.20 -4.50
N MET A 14 -14.98 -5.13 -3.88
CA MET A 14 -13.66 -4.58 -4.22
C MET A 14 -12.54 -5.11 -3.34
N ALA A 15 -12.79 -5.41 -2.06
CA ALA A 15 -11.71 -5.87 -1.18
C ALA A 15 -11.06 -7.18 -1.67
N PRO A 16 -11.82 -8.22 -2.08
CA PRO A 16 -11.21 -9.44 -2.62
C PRO A 16 -10.38 -9.16 -3.88
N VAL A 17 -10.88 -8.32 -4.79
CA VAL A 17 -10.17 -7.95 -6.02
C VAL A 17 -8.86 -7.22 -5.72
N ILE A 18 -8.86 -6.28 -4.77
CA ILE A 18 -7.65 -5.56 -4.37
C ILE A 18 -6.61 -6.53 -3.78
N VAL A 19 -7.03 -7.48 -2.94
CA VAL A 19 -6.13 -8.49 -2.35
C VAL A 19 -5.56 -9.40 -3.44
N THR A 20 -6.40 -10.00 -4.28
CA THR A 20 -5.97 -10.94 -5.32
C THR A 20 -5.07 -10.27 -6.35
N VAL A 21 -5.49 -9.13 -6.93
CA VAL A 21 -4.68 -8.42 -7.94
C VAL A 21 -3.42 -7.82 -7.34
N GLY A 22 -3.49 -7.37 -6.08
CA GLY A 22 -2.33 -6.92 -5.31
C GLY A 22 -1.29 -8.04 -5.19
N ALA A 23 -1.70 -9.21 -4.68
CA ALA A 23 -0.85 -10.38 -4.54
C ALA A 23 -0.25 -10.83 -5.88
N GLN A 24 -1.03 -10.78 -6.97
CA GLN A 24 -0.54 -11.06 -8.33
C GLN A 24 0.51 -10.05 -8.81
N SER A 25 0.42 -8.81 -8.35
CA SER A 25 1.37 -7.73 -8.68
C SER A 25 2.58 -7.68 -7.73
N GLY A 26 2.68 -8.61 -6.77
CA GLY A 26 3.73 -8.60 -5.73
C GLY A 26 3.48 -7.63 -4.58
N LEU A 27 2.28 -7.06 -4.50
CA LEU A 27 1.86 -6.16 -3.43
C LEU A 27 0.92 -6.88 -2.46
N VAL A 28 1.49 -7.45 -1.41
CA VAL A 28 0.72 -7.98 -0.28
C VAL A 28 0.36 -6.84 0.66
N VAL A 29 -0.93 -6.69 0.97
CA VAL A 29 -1.45 -5.59 1.78
C VAL A 29 -2.28 -6.17 2.93
N PRO A 30 -2.08 -5.71 4.18
CA PRO A 30 -2.90 -6.16 5.29
C PRO A 30 -4.39 -5.93 5.02
N LEU A 31 -5.22 -6.91 5.38
CA LEU A 31 -6.65 -6.88 5.08
C LEU A 31 -7.34 -5.64 5.67
N ILE A 32 -6.93 -5.20 6.87
CA ILE A 32 -7.43 -3.97 7.48
C ILE A 32 -7.15 -2.72 6.62
N ALA A 33 -5.98 -2.63 5.98
CA ALA A 33 -5.64 -1.51 5.11
C ALA A 33 -6.52 -1.51 3.85
N VAL A 34 -6.83 -2.68 3.29
CA VAL A 34 -7.78 -2.83 2.17
C VAL A 34 -9.19 -2.38 2.58
N HIS A 35 -9.67 -2.79 3.76
CA HIS A 35 -10.97 -2.35 4.27
C HIS A 35 -11.03 -0.86 4.54
N MET A 36 -9.97 -0.28 5.10
CA MET A 36 -9.85 1.17 5.29
C MET A 36 -9.83 1.90 3.95
N PHE A 37 -9.16 1.35 2.94
CA PHE A 37 -9.12 1.90 1.59
C PHE A 37 -10.53 2.01 1.00
N VAL A 38 -11.28 0.91 0.95
CA VAL A 38 -12.64 0.91 0.41
C VAL A 38 -13.61 1.74 1.25
N PHE A 39 -13.42 1.78 2.57
CA PHE A 39 -14.22 2.61 3.47
C PHE A 39 -14.05 4.11 3.18
N TYR A 40 -12.81 4.59 3.04
CA TYR A 40 -12.54 6.00 2.74
C TYR A 40 -13.07 6.41 1.37
N PHE A 41 -12.89 5.58 0.34
CA PHE A 41 -13.51 5.85 -0.96
C PHE A 41 -15.04 5.79 -0.91
N GLY A 42 -15.60 4.95 -0.04
CA GLY A 42 -17.03 4.92 0.24
C GLY A 42 -17.55 6.22 0.85
N ILE A 43 -16.77 6.88 1.73
CA ILE A 43 -17.12 8.20 2.28
C ILE A 43 -16.95 9.28 1.22
N LEU A 44 -15.84 9.28 0.48
CA LEU A 44 -15.55 10.28 -0.55
C LEU A 44 -16.59 10.28 -1.68
N ALA A 45 -17.15 9.10 -2.01
CA ALA A 45 -18.24 8.98 -2.97
C ALA A 45 -19.49 9.78 -2.57
N ASP A 46 -19.74 9.96 -1.28
CA ASP A 46 -20.89 10.72 -0.78
C ASP A 46 -20.69 12.23 -0.90
N ASP A 47 -19.43 12.72 -0.97
CA ASP A 47 -19.11 14.14 -1.18
C ASP A 47 -19.10 14.55 -2.66
N THR A 48 -18.99 13.58 -3.58
CA THR A 48 -18.83 13.85 -5.01
C THR A 48 -20.14 14.38 -5.65
N PRO A 49 -20.15 15.55 -6.32
CA PRO A 49 -21.32 16.03 -7.04
C PRO A 49 -21.72 15.07 -8.18
N PRO A 50 -23.02 14.80 -8.42
CA PRO A 50 -24.20 15.45 -7.84
C PRO A 50 -24.73 14.83 -6.54
N VAL A 51 -24.03 13.85 -5.94
CA VAL A 51 -24.52 13.09 -4.78
C VAL A 51 -24.44 13.90 -3.47
N GLY A 52 -23.36 14.68 -3.30
CA GLY A 52 -22.99 15.56 -2.17
C GLY A 52 -24.08 16.17 -1.27
N LEU A 53 -24.80 15.38 -0.47
CA LEU A 53 -25.97 15.86 0.30
C LEU A 53 -25.65 17.01 1.27
N ALA A 54 -24.45 17.02 1.85
CA ALA A 54 -23.98 18.09 2.71
C ALA A 54 -23.85 19.43 1.95
N ALA A 55 -23.38 19.38 0.70
CA ALA A 55 -23.28 20.56 -0.16
C ALA A 55 -24.66 21.12 -0.52
N TYR A 56 -25.68 20.26 -0.70
CA TYR A 56 -27.07 20.70 -0.93
C TYR A 56 -27.65 21.39 0.30
N ALA A 57 -27.40 20.86 1.49
CA ALA A 57 -27.81 21.50 2.75
C ALA A 57 -27.11 22.86 2.94
N ALA A 58 -25.80 22.93 2.69
CA ALA A 58 -25.04 24.16 2.78
C ALA A 58 -25.51 25.21 1.75
N ALA A 59 -25.86 24.79 0.52
CA ALA A 59 -26.41 25.67 -0.51
C ALA A 59 -27.78 26.22 -0.12
N ALA A 60 -28.65 25.42 0.53
CA ALA A 60 -29.95 25.87 1.03
C ALA A 60 -29.81 26.96 2.12
N ILE A 61 -28.82 26.84 3.01
CA ILE A 61 -28.54 27.84 4.05
C ILE A 61 -27.93 29.12 3.45
N SER A 62 -26.96 28.97 2.55
CA SER A 62 -26.24 30.09 1.93
C SER A 62 -26.98 30.75 0.76
N ARG A 63 -28.10 30.16 0.31
CA ARG A 63 -28.84 30.54 -0.91
C ARG A 63 -27.99 30.45 -2.19
N GLY A 64 -27.05 29.52 -2.22
CA GLY A 64 -26.19 29.22 -3.37
C GLY A 64 -26.78 28.18 -4.32
N ASP A 65 -26.10 27.95 -5.44
CA ASP A 65 -26.40 26.84 -6.35
C ASP A 65 -25.81 25.53 -5.78
N PRO A 66 -26.60 24.47 -5.54
CA PRO A 66 -26.13 23.23 -4.93
C PRO A 66 -24.98 22.55 -5.67
N ILE A 67 -25.01 22.55 -7.00
CA ILE A 67 -23.97 21.91 -7.80
C ILE A 67 -22.68 22.72 -7.72
N LYS A 68 -22.74 24.05 -7.83
CA LYS A 68 -21.55 24.90 -7.68
C LYS A 68 -20.95 24.81 -6.27
N THR A 69 -21.78 24.79 -5.24
CA THR A 69 -21.35 24.59 -3.86
C THR A 69 -20.67 23.23 -3.69
N GLY A 70 -21.26 22.16 -4.25
CA GLY A 70 -20.67 20.82 -4.23
C GLY A 70 -19.34 20.75 -4.97
N VAL A 71 -19.24 21.29 -6.18
CA VAL A 71 -17.98 21.32 -6.94
C VAL A 71 -16.89 22.07 -6.18
N GLN A 72 -17.23 23.21 -5.56
CA GLN A 72 -16.27 23.98 -4.78
C GLN A 72 -15.83 23.26 -3.50
N GLY A 73 -16.77 22.61 -2.81
CA GLY A 73 -16.50 21.81 -1.60
C GLY A 73 -15.62 20.61 -1.92
N PHE A 74 -16.01 19.82 -2.92
CA PHE A 74 -15.24 18.67 -3.39
C PHE A 74 -13.85 19.08 -3.87
N ALA A 75 -13.72 20.21 -4.58
CA ALA A 75 -12.41 20.72 -4.99
C ALA A 75 -11.50 21.09 -3.79
N TYR A 76 -12.07 21.37 -2.61
CA TYR A 76 -11.30 21.53 -1.37
C TYR A 76 -10.95 20.18 -0.74
N ASP A 77 -11.93 19.28 -0.65
CA ASP A 77 -11.78 17.99 0.04
C ASP A 77 -11.00 16.94 -0.76
N ILE A 78 -11.00 16.95 -2.10
CA ILE A 78 -10.33 15.95 -2.96
C ILE A 78 -8.85 15.68 -2.61
N ARG A 79 -8.20 16.59 -1.88
CA ARG A 79 -6.85 16.39 -1.35
C ARG A 79 -6.77 15.24 -0.35
N THR A 80 -7.85 14.93 0.37
CA THR A 80 -7.95 13.80 1.30
C THR A 80 -8.06 12.47 0.58
N ALA A 81 -8.39 12.44 -0.72
CA ALA A 81 -8.45 11.22 -1.53
C ALA A 81 -7.08 10.54 -1.72
N LEU A 82 -5.98 11.22 -1.38
CA LEU A 82 -4.65 10.60 -1.34
C LEU A 82 -4.50 9.64 -0.16
N LEU A 83 -5.18 9.90 0.96
CA LEU A 83 -4.99 9.21 2.23
C LEU A 83 -5.15 7.68 2.16
N PRO A 84 -6.15 7.11 1.44
CA PRO A 84 -6.27 5.67 1.27
C PRO A 84 -5.03 5.02 0.65
N PHE A 85 -4.42 5.67 -0.34
CA PHE A 85 -3.19 5.17 -0.95
C PHE A 85 -2.01 5.19 0.02
N LEU A 86 -1.99 6.17 0.93
CA LEU A 86 -0.95 6.26 1.94
C LEU A 86 -0.97 5.05 2.88
N PHE A 87 -2.16 4.63 3.34
CA PHE A 87 -2.30 3.47 4.22
C PHE A 87 -1.95 2.13 3.54
N ILE A 88 -2.11 2.03 2.22
CA ILE A 88 -1.69 0.84 1.46
C ILE A 88 -0.17 0.72 1.38
N PHE A 89 0.53 1.84 1.18
CA PHE A 89 2.00 1.83 1.02
C PHE A 89 2.77 2.11 2.32
N ASN A 90 2.08 2.48 3.39
CA ASN A 90 2.65 2.77 4.70
C ASN A 90 1.63 2.43 5.80
N THR A 91 1.69 1.19 6.27
CA THR A 91 0.80 0.64 7.30
C THR A 91 1.09 1.18 8.70
N ASP A 92 2.26 1.81 8.92
CA ASP A 92 2.60 2.47 10.18
C ASP A 92 1.58 3.58 10.53
N LEU A 93 0.97 4.18 9.50
CA LEU A 93 -0.12 5.14 9.63
C LEU A 93 -1.39 4.56 10.26
N LEU A 94 -1.60 3.25 10.13
CA LEU A 94 -2.70 2.51 10.75
C LEU A 94 -2.34 2.00 12.15
N LEU A 95 -1.13 2.32 12.64
CA LEU A 95 -0.60 1.90 13.93
C LEU A 95 -0.46 0.37 14.07
N ILE A 96 -0.26 -0.33 12.95
CA ILE A 96 0.00 -1.77 12.91
C ILE A 96 1.47 -1.99 13.29
N ASP A 97 1.69 -2.72 14.38
CA ASP A 97 3.04 -3.02 14.92
C ASP A 97 3.88 -1.78 15.26
N VAL A 98 3.22 -0.67 15.60
CA VAL A 98 3.86 0.62 15.91
C VAL A 98 3.87 0.91 17.41
N GLY A 99 5.07 1.13 17.98
CA GLY A 99 5.22 1.59 19.37
C GLY A 99 4.84 3.06 19.59
N PRO A 100 4.58 3.51 20.85
CA PRO A 100 4.09 4.87 21.12
C PRO A 100 4.98 6.01 20.58
N LEU A 101 6.30 5.86 20.67
CA LEU A 101 7.24 6.87 20.16
C LEU A 101 7.21 6.96 18.63
N GLN A 102 7.16 5.80 17.96
CA GLN A 102 7.05 5.72 16.51
C GLN A 102 5.70 6.26 16.02
N ALA A 103 4.61 6.02 16.76
CA ALA A 103 3.29 6.56 16.45
C ALA A 103 3.30 8.11 16.42
N VAL A 104 3.90 8.74 17.43
CA VAL A 104 4.06 10.21 17.47
C VAL A 104 4.91 10.70 16.31
N PHE A 105 6.00 9.99 16.01
CA PHE A 105 6.88 10.33 14.91
C PHE A 105 6.18 10.24 13.54
N VAL A 106 5.52 9.13 13.26
CA VAL A 106 4.73 8.90 12.03
C VAL A 106 3.63 9.96 11.91
N PHE A 107 2.94 10.29 13.01
CA PHE A 107 1.93 11.35 13.02
C PHE A 107 2.52 12.71 12.62
N ILE A 108 3.66 13.12 13.19
CA ILE A 108 4.30 14.41 12.88
C ILE A 108 4.73 14.46 11.41
N ILE A 109 5.40 13.41 10.91
CA ILE A 109 5.85 13.34 9.52
C ILE A 109 4.67 13.40 8.56
N SER A 110 3.61 12.65 8.85
CA SER A 110 2.41 12.58 8.02
C SER A 110 1.63 13.90 8.03
N LEU A 111 1.57 14.58 9.17
CA LEU A 111 0.99 15.91 9.28
C LEU A 111 1.76 16.92 8.42
N ILE A 112 3.09 16.94 8.51
CA ILE A 112 3.93 17.80 7.67
C ILE A 112 3.69 17.48 6.19
N ALA A 113 3.74 16.21 5.81
CA ALA A 113 3.54 15.77 4.43
C ALA A 113 2.15 16.16 3.88
N MET A 114 1.08 16.00 4.68
CA MET A 114 -0.27 16.42 4.30
C MET A 114 -0.38 17.94 4.14
N LEU A 115 0.24 18.72 5.04
CA LEU A 115 0.27 20.18 4.92
C LEU A 115 1.02 20.64 3.67
N LEU A 116 2.14 19.99 3.33
CA LEU A 116 2.90 20.28 2.10
C LEU A 116 2.11 19.91 0.85
N PHE A 117 1.43 18.76 0.85
CA PHE A 117 0.55 18.34 -0.24
C PHE A 117 -0.61 19.33 -0.44
N ALA A 118 -1.24 19.77 0.65
CA ALA A 118 -2.28 20.80 0.61
C ALA A 118 -1.73 22.14 0.09
N ALA A 119 -0.57 22.59 0.56
CA ALA A 119 0.08 23.81 0.10
C ALA A 119 0.43 23.75 -1.39
N ALA A 120 0.93 22.61 -1.87
CA ALA A 120 1.27 22.39 -3.27
C ALA A 120 0.03 22.48 -4.17
N THR A 121 -1.03 21.76 -3.80
CA THR A 121 -2.30 21.71 -4.55
C THR A 121 -3.12 23.00 -4.45
N GLN A 122 -2.88 23.85 -3.45
CA GLN A 122 -3.44 25.21 -3.35
C GLN A 122 -2.57 26.26 -4.08
N GLY A 123 -1.33 25.91 -4.46
CA GLY A 123 -0.40 26.84 -5.08
C GLY A 123 0.11 27.93 -4.13
N TYR A 124 0.06 27.69 -2.82
CA TYR A 124 0.48 28.63 -1.80
C TYR A 124 1.05 27.90 -0.59
N PHE A 125 2.26 28.28 -0.14
CA PHE A 125 2.85 27.78 1.10
C PHE A 125 3.18 28.93 2.05
N ILE A 126 4.31 29.60 1.87
CA ILE A 126 4.66 30.86 2.58
C ILE A 126 4.32 32.06 1.71
N ALA A 127 4.55 31.91 0.40
CA ALA A 127 4.15 32.84 -0.64
C ALA A 127 3.46 32.05 -1.76
N LYS A 128 2.93 32.77 -2.75
CA LYS A 128 2.40 32.14 -3.97
C LYS A 128 3.49 31.28 -4.62
N SER A 129 3.22 29.98 -4.77
CA SER A 129 4.18 29.01 -5.28
C SER A 129 4.33 29.15 -6.80
N ARG A 130 5.58 29.10 -7.28
CA ARG A 130 5.86 28.91 -8.71
C ARG A 130 5.52 27.46 -9.08
N LYS A 131 5.24 27.18 -10.37
CA LYS A 131 4.91 25.81 -10.82
C LYS A 131 5.96 24.77 -10.40
N TRP A 132 7.25 25.09 -10.49
CA TRP A 132 8.32 24.19 -10.06
C TRP A 132 8.40 24.03 -8.54
N GLU A 133 8.03 25.06 -7.75
CA GLU A 133 7.98 24.97 -6.28
C GLU A 133 6.82 24.07 -5.87
N THR A 134 5.68 24.13 -6.56
CA THR A 134 4.58 23.18 -6.38
C THR A 134 5.03 21.75 -6.67
N VAL A 135 5.71 21.51 -7.80
CA VAL A 135 6.25 20.18 -8.13
C VAL A 135 7.23 19.71 -7.05
N MET A 136 8.10 20.60 -6.55
CA MET A 136 9.04 20.28 -5.48
C MET A 136 8.32 19.95 -4.16
N LEU A 137 7.29 20.70 -3.79
CA LEU A 137 6.47 20.42 -2.60
C LEU A 137 5.74 19.08 -2.71
N LEU A 138 5.23 18.72 -3.90
CA LEU A 138 4.66 17.39 -4.15
C LEU A 138 5.71 16.29 -4.03
N LEU A 139 6.92 16.51 -4.55
CA LEU A 139 8.02 15.57 -4.44
C LEU A 139 8.45 15.37 -2.98
N ILE A 140 8.55 16.45 -2.20
CA ILE A 140 8.86 16.39 -0.77
C ILE A 140 7.76 15.62 -0.02
N ALA A 141 6.48 15.94 -0.27
CA ALA A 141 5.37 15.22 0.35
C ALA A 141 5.41 13.72 0.02
N PHE A 142 5.66 13.36 -1.25
CA PHE A 142 5.80 11.97 -1.66
C PHE A 142 6.98 11.26 -0.98
N MET A 143 8.13 11.93 -0.86
CA MET A 143 9.32 11.41 -0.17
C MET A 143 9.08 11.18 1.33
N LEU A 144 8.30 12.05 1.98
CA LEU A 144 7.92 11.87 3.39
C LEU A 144 6.91 10.74 3.58
N PHE A 145 5.98 10.54 2.64
CA PHE A 145 4.96 9.49 2.75
C PHE A 145 5.48 8.10 2.40
N ARG A 146 6.27 8.00 1.33
CA ARG A 146 6.80 6.73 0.81
C ARG A 146 8.31 6.81 0.64
N PRO A 147 9.08 6.97 1.74
CA PRO A 147 10.54 7.01 1.67
C PRO A 147 11.12 5.70 1.11
N GLY A 148 10.45 4.58 1.40
CA GLY A 148 10.83 3.24 0.91
C GLY A 148 10.96 3.18 -0.61
N PHE A 149 10.11 3.91 -1.36
CA PHE A 149 10.19 3.92 -2.84
C PHE A 149 11.58 4.34 -3.35
N PHE A 150 12.24 5.28 -2.67
CA PHE A 150 13.57 5.74 -3.07
C PHE A 150 14.66 4.78 -2.61
N LEU A 151 14.49 4.17 -1.43
CA LEU A 151 15.40 3.14 -0.93
C LEU A 151 15.37 1.91 -1.84
N ASP A 152 14.19 1.49 -2.30
CA ASP A 152 14.01 0.34 -3.20
C ASP A 152 14.75 0.50 -4.54
N GLN A 153 15.07 1.73 -4.97
CA GLN A 153 15.88 1.99 -6.18
C GLN A 153 17.39 1.81 -5.95
N ILE A 154 17.83 1.89 -4.70
CA ILE A 154 19.23 1.77 -4.31
C ILE A 154 19.50 0.35 -3.83
N GLU A 155 18.62 -0.17 -2.98
CA GLU A 155 18.74 -1.46 -2.32
C GLU A 155 17.37 -2.17 -2.34
N PRO A 156 17.27 -3.36 -2.99
CA PRO A 156 16.04 -4.11 -3.03
C PRO A 156 15.50 -4.44 -1.63
N PRO A 157 14.17 -4.43 -1.43
CA PRO A 157 13.56 -4.76 -0.15
C PRO A 157 13.69 -6.25 0.24
N TYR A 158 13.89 -7.14 -0.73
CA TYR A 158 13.95 -8.59 -0.52
C TYR A 158 15.15 -9.20 -1.22
N ILE A 159 15.82 -10.14 -0.54
CA ILE A 159 16.72 -11.11 -1.17
C ILE A 159 15.84 -12.17 -1.82
N THR A 160 16.07 -12.47 -3.09
CA THR A 160 15.21 -13.36 -3.88
C THR A 160 16.03 -14.51 -4.44
N GLU A 161 15.65 -15.74 -4.10
CA GLU A 161 16.28 -16.97 -4.58
C GLU A 161 15.22 -17.95 -5.11
N SER A 162 15.64 -18.98 -5.85
CA SER A 162 14.74 -19.97 -6.48
C SER A 162 15.28 -21.39 -6.32
N GLY A 163 14.40 -22.39 -6.41
CA GLY A 163 14.80 -23.80 -6.29
C GLY A 163 15.31 -24.15 -4.89
N ALA A 164 16.26 -25.09 -4.82
CA ALA A 164 16.90 -25.50 -3.56
C ALA A 164 17.53 -24.33 -2.78
N ALA A 165 18.16 -23.37 -3.48
CA ALA A 165 18.71 -22.16 -2.86
C ALA A 165 17.63 -21.29 -2.18
N GLY A 166 16.40 -21.30 -2.71
CA GLY A 166 15.25 -20.66 -2.07
C GLY A 166 14.89 -21.32 -0.73
N LEU A 167 14.90 -22.66 -0.66
CA LEU A 167 14.66 -23.37 0.61
C LEU A 167 15.77 -23.13 1.64
N GLU A 168 17.03 -23.03 1.18
CA GLU A 168 18.15 -22.64 2.05
C GLU A 168 17.96 -21.21 2.59
N LEU A 169 17.50 -20.27 1.74
CA LEU A 169 17.20 -18.90 2.14
C LEU A 169 16.07 -18.84 3.20
N MET A 170 15.07 -19.73 3.13
CA MET A 170 14.01 -19.78 4.16
C MET A 170 14.57 -20.16 5.54
N GLN A 171 15.65 -20.93 5.61
CA GLN A 171 16.24 -21.37 6.88
C GLN A 171 16.98 -20.25 7.60
N THR A 172 17.36 -19.18 6.89
CA THR A 172 18.04 -18.02 7.48
C THR A 172 17.09 -17.01 8.11
N VAL A 173 15.77 -17.22 8.00
CA VAL A 173 14.74 -16.32 8.53
C VAL A 173 14.63 -16.48 10.05
N ASP A 174 14.64 -15.36 10.76
CA ASP A 174 14.48 -15.33 12.21
C ASP A 174 13.01 -15.57 12.62
N GLU A 175 12.78 -15.95 13.89
CA GLU A 175 11.44 -16.25 14.39
C GLU A 175 10.52 -15.01 14.32
N GLY A 176 9.43 -15.12 13.58
CA GLY A 176 8.43 -14.05 13.45
C GLY A 176 8.73 -13.02 12.35
N GLU A 177 9.78 -13.21 11.55
CA GLU A 177 9.96 -12.45 10.32
C GLU A 177 9.11 -13.04 9.19
N ASP A 178 8.39 -12.17 8.47
CA ASP A 178 7.53 -12.59 7.37
C ASP A 178 8.36 -12.93 6.13
N LEU A 179 8.15 -14.13 5.58
CA LEU A 179 8.69 -14.53 4.29
C LEU A 179 7.64 -14.46 3.20
N ARG A 180 8.11 -14.30 1.97
CA ARG A 180 7.26 -14.20 0.79
C ARG A 180 7.58 -15.30 -0.20
N LEU A 181 6.54 -15.97 -0.69
CA LEU A 181 6.66 -16.91 -1.80
C LEU A 181 5.92 -16.35 -3.00
N VAL A 182 6.60 -16.34 -4.15
CA VAL A 182 5.96 -16.12 -5.44
C VAL A 182 5.69 -17.47 -6.05
N ILE A 183 4.40 -17.82 -6.10
CA ILE A 183 3.89 -19.05 -6.68
C ILE A 183 3.43 -18.74 -8.09
N GLU A 184 3.86 -19.55 -9.05
CA GLU A 184 3.47 -19.43 -10.46
C GLU A 184 2.82 -20.73 -10.92
N GLY A 185 1.69 -20.63 -11.60
CA GLY A 185 0.96 -21.79 -12.10
C GLY A 185 -0.10 -21.41 -13.12
N PRO A 186 -0.65 -22.38 -13.87
CA PRO A 186 -1.76 -22.14 -14.79
C PRO A 186 -3.04 -21.78 -14.02
N ASP A 187 -3.63 -20.64 -14.35
CA ASP A 187 -4.94 -20.22 -13.85
C ASP A 187 -6.03 -21.25 -14.20
N PHE A 188 -6.89 -21.60 -13.24
CA PHE A 188 -7.90 -22.66 -13.40
C PHE A 188 -8.87 -22.40 -14.56
N ASP A 189 -9.28 -21.14 -14.76
CA ASP A 189 -10.28 -20.80 -15.77
C ASP A 189 -9.69 -20.56 -17.16
N THR A 190 -8.48 -19.97 -17.22
CA THR A 190 -7.88 -19.49 -18.47
C THR A 190 -6.69 -20.31 -18.96
N GLY A 191 -6.11 -21.15 -18.10
CA GLY A 191 -4.88 -21.91 -18.37
C GLY A 191 -3.63 -21.06 -18.53
N ARG A 192 -3.71 -19.74 -18.29
CA ARG A 192 -2.57 -18.83 -18.40
C ARG A 192 -1.74 -18.87 -17.14
N VAL A 193 -0.41 -18.92 -17.29
CA VAL A 193 0.48 -18.83 -16.13
C VAL A 193 0.36 -17.46 -15.49
N ARG A 194 0.07 -17.42 -14.20
CA ARG A 194 0.02 -16.19 -13.40
C ARG A 194 0.85 -16.36 -12.12
N PRO A 195 1.50 -15.29 -11.65
CA PRO A 195 2.14 -15.25 -10.35
C PRO A 195 1.14 -14.85 -9.26
N VAL A 196 1.28 -15.39 -8.06
CA VAL A 196 0.63 -14.93 -6.82
C VAL A 196 1.67 -14.90 -5.73
N THR A 197 1.77 -13.77 -5.04
CA THR A 197 2.65 -13.61 -3.88
C THR A 197 1.88 -13.85 -2.60
N ILE A 198 2.35 -14.79 -1.79
CA ILE A 198 1.83 -15.05 -0.44
C ILE A 198 2.88 -14.65 0.61
N GLU A 199 2.41 -14.21 1.76
CA GLU A 199 3.24 -13.78 2.89
C GLU A 199 2.82 -14.56 4.14
N PHE A 200 3.79 -15.07 4.90
CA PHE A 200 3.55 -15.82 6.13
C PHE A 200 4.78 -15.82 7.03
N PRO A 201 4.61 -16.06 8.35
CA PRO A 201 5.73 -16.06 9.29
C PRO A 201 6.67 -17.24 9.04
N GLY A 202 7.98 -16.97 9.11
CA GLY A 202 9.02 -17.99 9.02
C GLY A 202 9.08 -18.90 10.24
N VAL A 203 9.51 -20.14 10.01
CA VAL A 203 9.89 -21.08 11.06
C VAL A 203 11.42 -21.23 11.02
N PRO A 204 12.14 -20.83 12.10
CA PRO A 204 13.60 -20.84 12.09
C PRO A 204 14.18 -22.22 11.81
N GLY A 205 15.15 -22.29 10.90
CA GLY A 205 15.94 -23.49 10.62
C GLY A 205 15.18 -24.66 9.99
N ASP A 206 13.88 -24.52 9.66
CA ASP A 206 13.09 -25.58 9.04
C ASP A 206 12.09 -25.02 8.01
N ALA A 207 12.55 -24.96 6.76
CA ALA A 207 11.75 -24.50 5.63
C ALA A 207 10.54 -25.41 5.34
N GLU A 208 10.69 -26.73 5.56
CA GLU A 208 9.62 -27.70 5.30
C GLU A 208 8.52 -27.58 6.35
N ALA A 209 8.88 -27.36 7.62
CA ALA A 209 7.91 -27.05 8.66
C ALA A 209 7.18 -25.72 8.41
N ALA A 210 7.88 -24.68 7.93
CA ALA A 210 7.26 -23.41 7.56
C ALA A 210 6.20 -23.59 6.45
N LEU A 211 6.55 -24.34 5.40
CA LEU A 211 5.65 -24.67 4.30
C LEU A 211 4.46 -25.52 4.75
N SER A 212 4.71 -26.53 5.59
CA SER A 212 3.69 -27.46 6.10
C SER A 212 2.76 -26.85 7.16
N ALA A 213 3.19 -25.77 7.82
CA ALA A 213 2.33 -25.00 8.73
C ALA A 213 1.31 -24.14 7.97
N GLN A 214 1.72 -23.64 6.81
CA GLN A 214 0.81 -23.27 5.73
C GLN A 214 0.30 -24.59 5.09
N GLY A 215 -0.69 -24.69 4.24
CA GLY A 215 -1.12 -25.98 3.69
C GLY A 215 -0.21 -26.60 2.63
N LEU A 216 1.09 -26.26 2.59
CA LEU A 216 1.90 -26.37 1.38
C LEU A 216 2.81 -27.60 1.42
N THR A 217 2.55 -28.54 0.51
CA THR A 217 3.42 -29.70 0.28
C THR A 217 4.24 -29.45 -0.98
N VAL A 218 5.56 -29.46 -0.85
CA VAL A 218 6.50 -29.07 -1.91
C VAL A 218 7.46 -30.21 -2.22
N PHE A 219 7.69 -30.45 -3.50
CA PHE A 219 8.63 -31.45 -4.00
C PHE A 219 9.67 -30.78 -4.90
N GLU A 220 10.90 -31.25 -4.84
CA GLU A 220 11.91 -30.83 -5.81
C GLU A 220 11.88 -31.76 -7.02
N GLU A 221 11.54 -31.21 -8.19
CA GLU A 221 11.53 -31.93 -9.46
C GLU A 221 12.26 -31.09 -10.51
N GLU A 222 13.28 -31.68 -11.16
CA GLU A 222 14.12 -31.01 -12.18
C GLU A 222 14.69 -29.64 -11.74
N GLY A 223 15.01 -29.48 -10.45
CA GLY A 223 15.52 -28.23 -9.86
C GLY A 223 14.46 -27.15 -9.64
N ARG A 224 13.17 -27.48 -9.78
CA ARG A 224 12.03 -26.62 -9.46
C ARG A 224 11.35 -27.12 -8.20
N LEU A 225 10.76 -26.19 -7.46
CA LEU A 225 9.91 -26.50 -6.31
C LEU A 225 8.46 -26.62 -6.79
N VAL A 226 8.01 -27.85 -7.02
CA VAL A 226 6.63 -28.15 -7.44
C VAL A 226 5.74 -28.21 -6.21
N LEU A 227 4.59 -27.56 -6.29
CA LEU A 227 3.60 -27.48 -5.23
C LEU A 227 2.45 -28.44 -5.52
N GLU A 228 2.08 -29.28 -4.56
CA GLU A 228 0.84 -30.05 -4.61
C GLU A 228 -0.37 -29.21 -4.21
N GLU A 229 -1.55 -29.62 -4.66
CA GLU A 229 -2.81 -28.95 -4.30
C GLU A 229 -2.96 -28.93 -2.76
N PRO A 230 -3.09 -27.74 -2.14
CA PRO A 230 -3.32 -27.65 -0.70
C PRO A 230 -4.61 -28.38 -0.32
N PHE A 231 -4.60 -29.11 0.80
CA PHE A 231 -5.81 -29.84 1.22
C PHE A 231 -6.95 -28.87 1.62
N PRO A 232 -8.22 -29.21 1.33
CA PRO A 232 -9.36 -28.44 1.82
C PRO A 232 -9.33 -28.25 3.34
N GLY A 233 -9.45 -27.01 3.80
CA GLY A 233 -9.37 -26.63 5.22
C GLY A 233 -7.98 -26.19 5.69
N THR A 234 -6.97 -26.22 4.82
CA THR A 234 -5.67 -25.57 5.08
C THR A 234 -5.71 -24.06 4.79
N PRO A 235 -4.81 -23.25 5.37
CA PRO A 235 -4.91 -21.78 5.27
C PRO A 235 -4.80 -21.24 3.84
N GLN A 236 -4.12 -21.95 2.93
CA GLN A 236 -3.86 -21.50 1.55
C GLN A 236 -4.81 -22.11 0.53
N PHE A 237 -5.74 -22.97 0.95
CA PHE A 237 -6.67 -23.62 0.03
C PHE A 237 -7.52 -22.61 -0.74
N GLU A 238 -8.09 -21.61 -0.05
CA GLU A 238 -8.93 -20.59 -0.69
C GLU A 238 -8.12 -19.74 -1.67
N THR A 239 -6.86 -19.41 -1.34
CA THR A 239 -6.00 -18.54 -2.15
C THR A 239 -5.35 -19.25 -3.35
N LEU A 240 -5.01 -20.54 -3.22
CA LEU A 240 -4.25 -21.27 -4.24
C LEU A 240 -5.08 -22.40 -4.88
N GLY A 241 -5.76 -23.21 -4.06
CA GLY A 241 -6.47 -24.41 -4.50
C GLY A 241 -7.64 -24.11 -5.44
N THR A 242 -8.33 -22.98 -5.25
CA THR A 242 -9.41 -22.54 -6.14
C THR A 242 -8.92 -21.77 -7.37
N GLU A 243 -7.65 -21.38 -7.36
CA GLU A 243 -7.09 -20.35 -8.22
C GLU A 243 -6.19 -20.94 -9.33
N TYR A 244 -5.57 -22.10 -9.08
CA TYR A 244 -4.65 -22.76 -10.02
C TYR A 244 -5.16 -24.13 -10.46
N ASP A 245 -4.81 -24.53 -11.68
CA ASP A 245 -4.99 -25.89 -12.19
C ASP A 245 -3.77 -26.75 -11.84
N PHE A 246 -3.85 -27.48 -10.73
CA PHE A 246 -2.81 -28.41 -10.28
C PHE A 246 -2.74 -29.70 -11.11
N TYR A 247 -3.75 -29.98 -11.94
CA TYR A 247 -3.86 -31.22 -12.72
C TYR A 247 -3.61 -31.00 -14.22
N GLY A 248 -3.26 -29.77 -14.62
CA GLY A 248 -2.91 -29.41 -15.98
C GLY A 248 -1.49 -29.85 -16.39
N ASP A 249 -1.14 -29.58 -17.66
CA ASP A 249 0.17 -29.95 -18.21
C ASP A 249 1.35 -29.18 -17.58
N ASN A 250 1.10 -27.99 -17.04
CA ASN A 250 2.11 -27.16 -16.38
C ASN A 250 1.94 -27.24 -14.86
N PRO A 251 2.97 -27.66 -14.11
CA PRO A 251 2.88 -27.73 -12.65
C PRO A 251 2.82 -26.33 -12.03
N VAL A 252 2.17 -26.24 -10.87
CA VAL A 252 2.25 -25.08 -9.99
C VAL A 252 3.59 -25.14 -9.25
N VAL A 253 4.35 -24.05 -9.28
CA VAL A 253 5.71 -24.01 -8.72
C VAL A 253 5.90 -22.81 -7.81
N ILE A 254 6.77 -22.97 -6.81
CA ILE A 254 7.35 -21.84 -6.09
C ILE A 254 8.47 -21.28 -6.99
N ALA A 255 8.15 -20.23 -7.74
CA ALA A 255 9.08 -19.61 -8.66
C ALA A 255 10.20 -18.87 -7.91
N ARG A 256 9.85 -18.19 -6.82
CA ARG A 256 10.79 -17.38 -6.02
C ARG A 256 10.45 -17.43 -4.54
N VAL A 257 11.48 -17.54 -3.72
CA VAL A 257 11.46 -17.29 -2.28
C VAL A 257 12.06 -15.90 -2.04
N GLN A 258 11.38 -15.09 -1.24
CA GLN A 258 11.77 -13.72 -0.93
C GLN A 258 11.83 -13.53 0.58
N VAL A 259 13.01 -13.22 1.08
CA VAL A 259 13.26 -12.91 2.50
C VAL A 259 13.61 -11.43 2.63
N PRO A 260 13.13 -10.72 3.67
CA PRO A 260 13.45 -9.31 3.83
C PRO A 260 14.97 -9.09 3.88
N ASN A 261 15.42 -8.05 3.18
CA ASN A 261 16.84 -7.72 3.13
C ASN A 261 17.24 -6.83 4.31
N GLU A 262 18.39 -7.10 4.94
CA GLU A 262 18.98 -6.22 5.97
C GLU A 262 19.48 -4.92 5.32
N ARG A 263 18.62 -3.89 5.34
CA ARG A 263 18.88 -2.62 4.66
C ARG A 263 18.91 -1.42 5.60
N LEU A 264 19.42 -0.31 5.08
CA LEU A 264 19.37 0.95 5.79
C LEU A 264 17.92 1.37 6.13
N PRO A 265 17.68 2.08 7.24
CA PRO A 265 16.34 2.57 7.58
C PRO A 265 15.79 3.50 6.49
N LYS A 266 14.53 3.27 6.08
CA LYS A 266 13.83 4.09 5.06
C LYS A 266 13.82 5.58 5.44
N GLU A 267 13.83 5.89 6.74
CA GLU A 267 13.81 7.24 7.32
C GLU A 267 15.00 8.11 6.92
N ILE A 268 16.09 7.54 6.39
CA ILE A 268 17.21 8.31 5.84
C ILE A 268 16.74 9.29 4.77
N PHE A 269 15.71 8.94 3.99
CA PHE A 269 15.14 9.83 2.97
C PHE A 269 14.38 11.03 3.54
N PHE A 270 14.11 11.09 4.84
CA PHE A 270 13.58 12.30 5.46
C PHE A 270 14.61 13.43 5.50
N ILE A 271 15.90 13.11 5.55
CA ILE A 271 16.98 14.12 5.55
C ILE A 271 16.98 14.93 4.24
N PRO A 272 17.08 14.32 3.03
CA PRO A 272 16.99 15.08 1.79
C PRO A 272 15.62 15.76 1.62
N ALA A 273 14.52 15.14 2.05
CA ALA A 273 13.20 15.78 2.01
C ALA A 273 13.16 17.10 2.80
N LEU A 274 13.69 17.09 4.04
CA LEU A 274 13.75 18.27 4.91
C LEU A 274 14.74 19.32 4.40
N LEU A 275 15.87 18.91 3.80
CA LEU A 275 16.80 19.84 3.15
C LEU A 275 16.17 20.54 1.95
N LEU A 276 15.45 19.81 1.10
CA LEU A 276 14.70 20.38 -0.02
C LEU A 276 13.61 21.34 0.48
N LEU A 277 12.91 20.96 1.54
CA LEU A 277 11.91 21.83 2.17
C LEU A 277 12.54 23.12 2.70
N ALA A 278 13.66 23.03 3.41
CA ALA A 278 14.39 24.19 3.90
C ALA A 278 14.82 25.12 2.73
N GLY A 279 15.25 24.54 1.60
CA GLY A 279 15.53 25.28 0.37
C GLY A 279 14.32 26.04 -0.16
N ILE A 280 13.15 25.38 -0.24
CA ILE A 280 11.89 26.04 -0.65
C ILE A 280 11.52 27.17 0.32
N VAL A 281 11.63 26.94 1.63
CA VAL A 281 11.37 27.96 2.65
C VAL A 281 12.29 29.17 2.44
N MET A 282 13.60 28.97 2.24
CA MET A 282 14.55 30.05 1.98
C MET A 282 14.21 30.85 0.72
N ILE A 283 13.73 30.18 -0.34
CA ILE A 283 13.36 30.83 -1.61
C ILE A 283 12.04 31.60 -1.50
N GLN A 284 11.07 31.09 -0.73
CA GLN A 284 9.77 31.74 -0.57
C GLN A 284 9.78 32.87 0.46
N ARG A 285 10.62 32.77 1.51
CA ARG A 285 10.66 33.72 2.63
C ARG A 285 10.80 35.19 2.21
N PRO A 286 11.66 35.57 1.23
CA PRO A 286 11.76 36.95 0.76
C PRO A 286 10.50 37.46 0.05
N ARG A 287 9.64 36.56 -0.44
CA ARG A 287 8.39 36.88 -1.15
C ARG A 287 7.16 36.79 -0.25
N ALA A 288 7.34 36.56 1.05
CA ALA A 288 6.24 36.49 2.00
C ALA A 288 5.48 37.82 2.00
N THR A 289 4.25 37.80 1.48
CA THR A 289 3.42 39.01 1.31
C THR A 289 2.76 39.47 2.60
N LYS A 290 2.80 38.66 3.66
CA LYS A 290 2.35 38.99 5.01
C LYS A 290 3.34 38.40 6.01
N PRO A 291 3.73 39.14 7.07
CA PRO A 291 4.44 38.52 8.18
C PRO A 291 3.56 37.40 8.75
N PRO A 292 4.14 36.24 9.12
CA PRO A 292 3.44 35.30 9.97
C PRO A 292 3.24 36.04 11.30
N PHE A 293 1.98 36.34 11.62
CA PHE A 293 1.49 37.06 12.80
C PHE A 293 1.76 38.57 12.80
#